data_AF-A0A6M1N351-F1
#
_entry.id   AF-A0A6M1N351-F1
#
_cell.length_a   1.000
_cell.length_b   1.000
_cell.length_c   1.000
_cell.angle_alpha   90.00
_cell.angle_beta   90.00
_cell.angle_gamma   90.00
#
_symmetry.space_group_name_H-M   'P 1'
#
loop_
_entity.id
_entity.type
_entity.pdbx_description
1 polymer ?
#
loop_
_entity_poly.entity_id
_entity_poly.type
_entity_poly.pdbx_seq_one_letter_code
_entity_poly.pdbx_strand_id
1 'polypeptide(L)'
;MLIDERTKIAALLKHHPDALEAIVALSPDFKKLRNPVLRALMAGRTTIAMASKIGGCKPKDFFKALAPLGFESDQSRTALPEDAAQKNSPKPDYLKNIRPDQLINFDVRAMLAEGNDPLKSIQQKVKSLNPGEVLVIINNFEPVPLIKLLEKQGFQTCVNFIDSDTIETYFYKINGADDDIEKKEVNVAGEDVSSSGDWEILLKRYENNLVEIDVRHLEMPMPMMTILENLEVLPPEKALYVYHKRIPVFLLTELKERAFDYRIKEVQDGEVYLLIFKNK
;
A
#
# COMPACT_ATOMS: atom_id res chain seq x y z
N MET A 1 -7.02 -22.83 -23.19
CA MET A 1 -6.66 -21.39 -23.04
C MET A 1 -5.31 -21.13 -23.69
N LEU A 2 -5.17 -20.04 -24.46
CA LEU A 2 -3.87 -19.57 -24.96
C LEU A 2 -3.04 -18.99 -23.81
N ILE A 3 -1.79 -19.45 -23.69
CA ILE A 3 -0.88 -19.06 -22.61
C ILE A 3 0.49 -18.65 -23.16
N ASP A 4 1.11 -17.71 -22.48
CA ASP A 4 2.45 -17.18 -22.75
C ASP A 4 3.22 -17.00 -21.43
N GLU A 5 4.47 -16.53 -21.50
CA GLU A 5 5.32 -16.36 -20.32
C GLU A 5 4.78 -15.33 -19.31
N ARG A 6 3.91 -14.42 -19.77
CA ARG A 6 3.28 -13.36 -18.95
C ARG A 6 1.99 -13.84 -18.29
N THR A 7 1.51 -15.02 -18.66
CA THR A 7 0.29 -15.58 -18.10
C THR A 7 0.47 -15.84 -16.61
N LYS A 8 -0.48 -15.36 -15.81
CA LYS A 8 -0.46 -15.50 -14.35
C LYS A 8 -0.82 -16.91 -13.91
N ILE A 9 -0.14 -17.43 -12.89
CA ILE A 9 -0.42 -18.75 -12.31
C ILE A 9 -1.88 -18.86 -11.85
N ALA A 10 -2.44 -17.81 -11.22
CA ALA A 10 -3.86 -17.82 -10.81
C ALA A 10 -4.84 -17.99 -11.98
N ALA A 11 -4.51 -17.47 -13.18
CA ALA A 11 -5.36 -17.64 -14.34
C ALA A 11 -5.39 -19.10 -14.81
N LEU A 12 -4.24 -19.78 -14.77
CA LEU A 12 -4.11 -21.21 -15.07
C LEU A 12 -4.95 -22.06 -14.10
N LEU A 13 -4.80 -21.79 -12.80
CA LEU A 13 -5.50 -22.51 -11.73
C LEU A 13 -7.01 -22.27 -11.75
N LYS A 14 -7.47 -21.08 -12.18
CA LYS A 14 -8.88 -20.77 -12.36
C LYS A 14 -9.47 -21.45 -13.61
N HIS A 15 -8.67 -21.61 -14.65
CA HIS A 15 -9.11 -22.21 -15.92
C HIS A 15 -9.23 -23.73 -15.82
N HIS A 16 -8.28 -24.40 -15.17
CA HIS A 16 -8.30 -25.85 -15.02
C HIS A 16 -7.84 -26.27 -13.61
N PRO A 17 -8.66 -27.01 -12.82
CA PRO A 17 -8.32 -27.38 -11.45
C PRO A 17 -7.07 -28.26 -11.35
N ASP A 18 -6.87 -29.17 -12.32
CA ASP A 18 -5.70 -30.06 -12.35
C ASP A 18 -4.39 -29.35 -12.74
N ALA A 19 -4.46 -28.07 -13.15
CA ALA A 19 -3.25 -27.29 -13.43
C ALA A 19 -2.38 -27.13 -12.18
N LEU A 20 -2.96 -27.20 -10.97
CA LEU A 20 -2.20 -27.16 -9.73
C LEU A 20 -1.21 -28.32 -9.65
N GLU A 21 -1.68 -29.54 -9.86
CA GLU A 21 -0.84 -30.73 -9.72
C GLU A 21 0.19 -30.82 -10.86
N ALA A 22 -0.17 -30.39 -12.07
CA ALA A 22 0.77 -30.26 -13.18
C ALA A 22 1.91 -29.27 -12.86
N ILE A 23 1.60 -28.13 -12.24
CA ILE A 23 2.60 -27.14 -11.82
C ILE A 23 3.43 -27.67 -10.66
N VAL A 24 2.82 -28.29 -9.65
CA VAL A 24 3.53 -28.87 -8.49
C VAL A 24 4.52 -29.96 -8.91
N ALA A 25 4.23 -30.70 -9.99
CA ALA A 25 5.13 -31.70 -10.53
C ALA A 25 6.41 -31.13 -11.16
N LEU A 26 6.44 -29.84 -11.53
CA LEU A 26 7.60 -29.19 -12.15
C LEU A 26 8.74 -28.91 -11.16
N SER A 27 8.41 -28.56 -9.91
CA SER A 27 9.39 -28.30 -8.86
C SER A 27 8.80 -28.51 -7.47
N PRO A 28 9.57 -29.08 -6.51
CA PRO A 28 9.17 -29.16 -5.11
C PRO A 28 8.76 -27.82 -4.47
N ASP A 29 9.30 -26.70 -4.95
CA ASP A 29 9.02 -25.36 -4.42
C ASP A 29 7.56 -24.95 -4.60
N PHE A 30 6.90 -25.49 -5.63
CA PHE A 30 5.50 -25.21 -5.92
C PHE A 30 4.53 -25.94 -4.99
N LYS A 31 4.97 -26.89 -4.15
CA LYS A 31 4.11 -27.58 -3.16
C LYS A 31 3.35 -26.60 -2.27
N LYS A 32 3.93 -25.43 -1.99
CA LYS A 32 3.30 -24.36 -1.18
C LYS A 32 1.99 -23.84 -1.81
N LEU A 33 1.82 -23.95 -3.13
CA LEU A 33 0.58 -23.58 -3.83
C LEU A 33 -0.61 -24.48 -3.49
N ARG A 34 -0.41 -25.62 -2.81
CA ARG A 34 -1.52 -26.43 -2.29
C ARG A 34 -2.23 -25.77 -1.11
N ASN A 35 -1.55 -24.90 -0.36
CA ASN A 35 -2.18 -24.13 0.71
C ASN A 35 -3.07 -23.04 0.07
N PRO A 36 -4.40 -23.03 0.31
CA PRO A 36 -5.31 -22.08 -0.33
C PRO A 36 -4.98 -20.61 -0.07
N VAL A 37 -4.44 -20.28 1.11
CA VAL A 37 -4.07 -18.91 1.50
C VAL A 37 -2.82 -18.46 0.74
N LEU A 38 -1.74 -19.27 0.78
CA LEU A 38 -0.52 -18.98 0.04
C LEU A 38 -0.77 -18.92 -1.47
N ARG A 39 -1.63 -19.82 -1.97
CA ARG A 39 -2.08 -19.82 -3.36
C ARG A 39 -2.75 -18.51 -3.73
N ALA A 40 -3.69 -18.02 -2.91
CA ALA A 40 -4.36 -16.75 -3.17
C ALA A 40 -3.38 -15.56 -3.18
N LEU A 41 -2.39 -15.58 -2.29
CA LEU A 41 -1.39 -14.52 -2.18
C LEU A 41 -0.39 -14.50 -3.35
N MET A 42 0.16 -15.67 -3.70
CA MET A 42 1.26 -15.81 -4.66
C MET A 42 0.76 -15.91 -6.10
N ALA A 43 -0.20 -16.81 -6.37
CA ALA A 43 -0.58 -17.15 -7.74
C ALA A 43 -1.17 -15.96 -8.52
N GLY A 44 -1.82 -15.00 -7.84
CA GLY A 44 -2.37 -13.79 -8.46
C GLY A 44 -1.33 -12.79 -8.97
N ARG A 45 -0.07 -12.95 -8.54
CA ARG A 45 1.04 -12.02 -8.81
C ARG A 45 2.20 -12.68 -9.54
N THR A 46 2.33 -14.01 -9.50
CA THR A 46 3.37 -14.76 -10.20
C THR A 46 2.94 -15.10 -11.64
N THR A 47 3.79 -14.79 -12.63
CA THR A 47 3.64 -15.25 -14.02
C THR A 47 4.37 -16.57 -14.26
N ILE A 48 4.13 -17.23 -15.40
CA ILE A 48 4.90 -18.42 -15.81
C ILE A 48 6.40 -18.13 -15.83
N ALA A 49 6.82 -16.97 -16.38
CA ALA A 49 8.23 -16.57 -16.37
C ALA A 49 8.82 -16.47 -14.95
N MET A 50 8.10 -15.81 -14.05
CA MET A 50 8.54 -15.66 -12.66
C MET A 50 8.58 -17.00 -11.93
N ALA A 51 7.54 -17.82 -12.09
CA ALA A 51 7.48 -19.15 -11.49
C ALA A 51 8.62 -20.04 -12.00
N SER A 52 8.93 -19.98 -13.30
CA SER A 52 10.02 -20.75 -13.91
C SER A 52 11.37 -20.46 -13.23
N LYS A 53 11.68 -19.18 -13.00
CA LYS A 53 12.90 -18.78 -12.28
C LYS A 53 12.93 -19.29 -10.84
N ILE A 54 11.81 -19.14 -10.11
CA ILE A 54 11.69 -19.61 -8.72
C ILE A 54 11.85 -21.13 -8.62
N GLY A 55 11.21 -21.87 -9.53
CA GLY A 55 11.25 -23.34 -9.54
C GLY A 55 12.48 -23.94 -10.21
N GLY A 56 13.44 -23.12 -10.67
CA GLY A 56 14.63 -23.58 -11.38
C GLY A 56 14.34 -24.29 -12.71
N CYS A 57 13.20 -24.01 -13.34
CA CYS A 57 12.78 -24.61 -14.60
C CYS A 57 12.61 -23.53 -15.70
N LYS A 58 12.33 -23.95 -16.93
CA LYS A 58 12.12 -23.03 -18.06
C LYS A 58 10.63 -22.81 -18.30
N PRO A 59 10.21 -21.65 -18.83
CA PRO A 59 8.81 -21.42 -19.23
C PRO A 59 8.25 -22.49 -20.19
N LYS A 60 9.12 -23.06 -21.03
CA LYS A 60 8.77 -24.19 -21.91
C LYS A 60 8.33 -25.44 -21.15
N ASP A 61 8.85 -25.66 -19.94
CA ASP A 61 8.48 -26.81 -19.12
C ASP A 61 7.04 -26.66 -18.60
N PHE A 62 6.64 -25.44 -18.25
CA PHE A 62 5.24 -25.12 -17.93
C PHE A 62 4.31 -25.39 -19.11
N PHE A 63 4.67 -24.92 -20.31
CA PHE A 63 3.86 -25.13 -21.50
C PHE A 63 3.68 -26.62 -21.80
N LYS A 64 4.76 -27.41 -21.68
CA LYS A 64 4.73 -28.86 -21.89
C LYS A 64 3.89 -29.58 -20.84
N ALA A 65 3.99 -29.19 -19.57
CA ALA A 65 3.22 -29.80 -18.48
C ALA A 65 1.72 -29.47 -18.55
N LEU A 66 1.37 -28.29 -19.07
CA LEU A 66 -0.02 -27.83 -19.18
C LEU A 66 -0.68 -28.23 -20.50
N ALA A 67 0.07 -28.54 -21.56
CA ALA A 67 -0.49 -28.95 -22.85
C ALA A 67 -1.52 -30.11 -22.77
N PRO A 68 -1.31 -31.18 -21.97
CA PRO A 68 -2.30 -32.26 -21.82
C PRO A 68 -3.65 -31.80 -21.24
N LEU A 69 -3.68 -30.66 -20.55
CA LEU A 69 -4.88 -30.09 -19.93
C LEU A 69 -5.60 -29.09 -20.88
N GLY A 70 -5.22 -29.03 -22.17
CA GLY A 70 -5.85 -28.16 -23.17
C GLY A 70 -5.36 -26.71 -23.15
N PHE A 71 -4.16 -26.45 -22.61
CA PHE A 71 -3.49 -25.17 -22.75
C PHE A 71 -2.67 -25.14 -24.04
N GLU A 72 -2.75 -24.04 -24.77
CA GLU A 72 -2.03 -23.84 -26.03
C GLU A 72 -0.98 -22.74 -25.85
N SER A 73 0.27 -23.01 -26.21
CA SER A 73 1.34 -22.02 -26.06
C SER A 73 1.36 -21.04 -27.24
N ASP A 74 1.22 -19.75 -26.98
CA ASP A 74 1.45 -18.70 -27.98
C ASP A 74 2.96 -18.46 -28.16
N GLN A 75 3.57 -19.16 -29.11
CA GLN A 75 5.00 -19.01 -29.41
C GLN A 75 5.34 -17.66 -30.07
N SER A 76 4.36 -16.92 -30.59
CA SER A 76 4.58 -15.59 -31.20
C SER A 76 4.98 -14.52 -30.19
N ARG A 77 4.70 -14.74 -28.89
CA ARG A 77 5.01 -13.82 -27.78
C ARG A 77 6.15 -14.29 -26.85
N THR A 78 6.87 -15.35 -27.22
CA THR A 78 7.88 -16.01 -26.36
C THR A 78 9.22 -15.28 -26.24
N ALA A 79 9.43 -14.19 -26.98
CA ALA A 79 10.57 -13.32 -26.73
C ALA A 79 10.14 -12.22 -25.76
N LEU A 80 10.43 -12.38 -24.47
CA LEU A 80 10.75 -11.20 -23.67
C LEU A 80 11.92 -10.52 -24.41
N PRO A 81 11.81 -9.26 -24.84
CA PRO A 81 13.03 -8.49 -25.05
C PRO A 81 13.79 -8.55 -23.73
N GLU A 82 15.06 -8.91 -23.78
CA GLU A 82 15.97 -8.93 -22.61
C GLU A 82 16.05 -7.56 -21.92
N ASP A 83 15.47 -6.51 -22.52
CA ASP A 83 15.38 -5.14 -22.03
C ASP A 83 13.95 -4.65 -21.73
N ALA A 84 13.06 -5.49 -21.22
CA ALA A 84 11.98 -4.97 -20.37
C ALA A 84 12.55 -4.71 -18.96
N ALA A 85 13.60 -3.89 -18.87
CA ALA A 85 14.06 -3.33 -17.62
C ALA A 85 12.84 -2.66 -16.98
N GLN A 86 12.33 -3.28 -15.91
CA GLN A 86 11.51 -2.57 -14.94
C GLN A 86 12.31 -1.32 -14.59
N LYS A 87 11.86 -0.17 -15.12
CA LYS A 87 12.62 1.07 -15.10
C LYS A 87 12.98 1.34 -13.64
N ASN A 88 14.24 1.12 -13.30
CA ASN A 88 14.81 1.67 -12.08
C ASN A 88 14.66 3.18 -12.24
N SER A 89 13.82 3.80 -11.41
CA SER A 89 13.87 5.23 -11.25
C SER A 89 15.31 5.57 -10.84
N PRO A 90 15.98 6.53 -11.49
CA PRO A 90 17.36 6.85 -11.16
C PRO A 90 17.47 7.11 -9.66
N LYS A 91 18.36 6.38 -8.97
CA LYS A 91 18.56 6.54 -7.52
C LYS A 91 18.79 8.04 -7.25
N PRO A 92 17.95 8.68 -6.41
CA PRO A 92 18.10 10.09 -6.09
C PRO A 92 19.51 10.37 -5.56
N ASP A 93 20.06 11.53 -5.87
CA ASP A 93 21.44 11.88 -5.50
C ASP A 93 21.67 11.84 -3.98
N TYR A 94 20.62 12.07 -3.20
CA TYR A 94 20.62 11.86 -1.74
C TYR A 94 21.02 10.43 -1.35
N LEU A 95 20.48 9.40 -2.01
CA LEU A 95 20.80 8.00 -1.72
C LEU A 95 22.21 7.60 -2.19
N LYS A 96 22.79 8.32 -3.17
CA LYS A 96 24.17 8.06 -3.65
C LYS A 96 25.22 8.52 -2.64
N ASN A 97 24.89 9.52 -1.82
CA ASN A 97 25.82 10.13 -0.86
C ASN A 97 25.57 9.71 0.59
N ILE A 98 24.68 8.73 0.82
CA ILE A 98 24.41 8.20 2.15
C ILE A 98 25.57 7.34 2.64
N ARG A 99 25.88 7.47 3.94
CA ARG A 99 26.89 6.62 4.56
C ARG A 99 26.34 5.21 4.83
N PRO A 100 27.13 4.15 4.68
CA PRO A 100 26.65 2.76 4.82
C PRO A 100 26.01 2.44 6.18
N ASP A 101 26.45 3.11 7.25
CA ASP A 101 25.91 3.01 8.62
C ASP A 101 24.50 3.59 8.78
N GLN A 102 24.07 4.43 7.83
CA GLN A 102 22.71 5.01 7.81
C GLN A 102 21.72 4.14 7.02
N LEU A 103 22.19 3.05 6.39
CA LEU A 103 21.34 2.09 5.68
C LEU A 103 20.92 0.96 6.61
N ILE A 104 19.65 0.96 6.98
CA ILE A 104 19.06 -0.08 7.83
C ILE A 104 18.43 -1.13 6.92
N ASN A 105 19.17 -2.20 6.65
CA ASN A 105 18.67 -3.31 5.84
C ASN A 105 17.67 -4.19 6.62
N PHE A 106 16.60 -4.61 5.96
CA PHE A 106 15.62 -5.54 6.49
C PHE A 106 15.12 -6.49 5.40
N ASP A 107 15.66 -7.71 5.38
CA ASP A 107 15.21 -8.79 4.50
C ASP A 107 14.01 -9.51 5.10
N VAL A 108 12.90 -9.52 4.37
CA VAL A 108 11.64 -10.13 4.78
C VAL A 108 11.32 -11.40 4.00
N ARG A 109 12.18 -11.84 3.07
CA ARG A 109 11.91 -13.00 2.19
C ARG A 109 11.74 -14.30 2.99
N ALA A 110 12.58 -14.53 4.00
CA ALA A 110 12.46 -15.72 4.86
C ALA A 110 11.11 -15.76 5.59
N MET A 111 10.70 -14.64 6.19
CA MET A 111 9.42 -14.50 6.88
C MET A 111 8.22 -14.73 5.94
N LEU A 112 8.26 -14.15 4.74
CA LEU A 112 7.25 -14.36 3.71
C LEU A 112 7.21 -15.81 3.22
N ALA A 113 8.37 -16.47 3.10
CA ALA A 113 8.48 -17.86 2.67
C ALA A 113 7.88 -18.85 3.69
N GLU A 114 7.86 -18.47 4.97
CA GLU A 114 7.20 -19.18 6.07
C GLU A 114 5.70 -18.87 6.18
N GLY A 115 5.20 -17.89 5.40
CA GLY A 115 3.80 -17.46 5.43
C GLY A 115 3.46 -16.41 6.49
N ASN A 116 4.47 -15.81 7.12
CA ASN A 116 4.31 -14.76 8.12
C ASN A 116 4.21 -13.38 7.46
N ASP A 117 3.41 -12.48 8.03
CA ASP A 117 3.26 -11.09 7.55
C ASP A 117 4.30 -10.15 8.19
N PRO A 118 5.22 -9.55 7.40
CA PRO A 118 6.26 -8.66 7.92
C PRO A 118 5.79 -7.26 8.28
N LEU A 119 4.54 -6.87 7.96
CA LEU A 119 4.09 -5.48 8.07
C LEU A 119 4.29 -4.89 9.47
N LYS A 120 3.98 -5.64 10.53
CA LYS A 120 4.15 -5.20 11.92
C LYS A 120 5.62 -4.91 12.25
N SER A 121 6.52 -5.79 11.82
CA SER A 121 7.97 -5.64 12.03
C SER A 121 8.55 -4.49 11.21
N ILE A 122 8.05 -4.29 9.98
CA ILE A 122 8.41 -3.15 9.14
C ILE A 122 8.00 -1.84 9.84
N GLN A 123 6.76 -1.74 10.33
CA GLN A 123 6.29 -0.55 11.04
C GLN A 123 7.08 -0.27 12.33
N GLN A 124 7.51 -1.30 13.05
CA GLN A 124 8.37 -1.13 14.21
C GLN A 124 9.73 -0.55 13.83
N LYS A 125 10.36 -1.06 12.75
CA LYS A 125 11.61 -0.52 12.22
C LYS A 125 11.46 0.92 11.74
N VAL A 126 10.39 1.23 11.03
CA VAL A 126 10.08 2.60 10.58
C VAL A 126 10.01 3.57 11.77
N LYS A 127 9.39 3.16 12.88
CA LYS A 127 9.29 3.99 14.10
C LYS A 127 10.62 4.15 14.84
N SER A 128 11.55 3.22 14.67
CA SER A 128 12.88 3.27 15.30
C SER A 128 13.96 3.91 14.43
N LEU A 129 13.62 4.39 13.23
CA LEU A 129 14.58 5.07 12.36
C LEU A 129 14.95 6.43 12.94
N ASN A 130 16.25 6.70 13.03
CA ASN A 130 16.76 8.02 13.36
C ASN A 130 16.67 8.97 12.14
N PRO A 131 16.66 10.29 12.36
CA PRO A 131 16.72 11.26 11.27
C PRO A 131 17.95 11.03 10.36
N GLY A 132 17.71 10.97 9.05
CA GLY A 132 18.75 10.70 8.05
C GLY A 132 19.11 9.21 7.86
N GLU A 133 18.49 8.30 8.61
CA GLU A 133 18.56 6.86 8.31
C GLU A 133 17.56 6.47 7.21
N VAL A 134 17.92 5.41 6.48
CA VAL A 134 17.16 4.90 5.36
C VAL A 134 16.90 3.43 5.57
N LEU A 135 15.61 3.06 5.56
CA LEU A 135 15.19 1.68 5.65
C LEU A 135 15.21 1.06 4.26
N VAL A 136 15.90 -0.07 4.12
CA VAL A 136 15.93 -0.85 2.88
C VAL A 136 15.20 -2.15 3.13
N ILE A 137 14.03 -2.31 2.50
CA ILE A 137 13.28 -3.56 2.52
C ILE A 137 13.74 -4.42 1.36
N ILE A 138 14.18 -5.64 1.66
CA ILE A 138 14.54 -6.65 0.66
C ILE A 138 13.43 -7.68 0.60
N ASN A 139 12.80 -7.81 -0.56
CA ASN A 139 11.75 -8.79 -0.82
C ASN A 139 11.80 -9.30 -2.27
N ASN A 140 10.89 -10.20 -2.64
CA ASN A 140 10.85 -10.80 -3.98
C ASN A 140 9.69 -10.33 -4.87
N PHE A 141 9.00 -9.26 -4.47
CA PHE A 141 7.96 -8.63 -5.26
C PHE A 141 7.89 -7.14 -4.93
N GLU A 142 7.45 -6.31 -5.86
CA GLU A 142 7.31 -4.88 -5.57
C GLU A 142 6.24 -4.64 -4.47
N PRO A 143 6.60 -4.05 -3.32
CA PRO A 143 5.68 -3.92 -2.19
C PRO A 143 4.75 -2.70 -2.35
N VAL A 144 4.04 -2.58 -3.48
CA VAL A 144 3.20 -1.42 -3.84
C VAL A 144 2.28 -0.93 -2.70
N PRO A 145 1.57 -1.80 -1.95
CA PRO A 145 0.74 -1.34 -0.83
C PRO A 145 1.56 -0.69 0.30
N LEU A 146 2.74 -1.22 0.59
CA LEU A 146 3.66 -0.68 1.60
C LEU A 146 4.25 0.65 1.13
N ILE A 147 4.60 0.75 -0.15
CA ILE A 147 5.11 1.99 -0.77
C ILE A 147 4.10 3.12 -0.53
N LYS A 148 2.85 2.91 -0.94
CA LYS A 148 1.77 3.89 -0.72
C LYS A 148 1.56 4.21 0.75
N LEU A 149 1.66 3.21 1.63
CA LEU A 149 1.50 3.40 3.07
C LEU A 149 2.60 4.30 3.64
N LEU A 150 3.87 4.08 3.26
CA LEU A 150 5.00 4.84 3.80
C LEU A 150 5.15 6.21 3.13
N GLU A 151 4.77 6.36 1.86
CA GLU A 151 4.67 7.67 1.19
C GLU A 151 3.66 8.57 1.89
N LYS A 152 2.50 8.03 2.27
CA LYS A 152 1.52 8.73 3.11
C LYS A 152 2.07 9.12 4.50
N GLN A 153 3.12 8.45 4.98
CA GLN A 153 3.81 8.77 6.25
C GLN A 153 4.98 9.75 6.05
N GLY A 154 5.12 10.34 4.87
CA GLY A 154 6.15 11.32 4.55
C GLY A 154 7.50 10.73 4.15
N PHE A 155 7.57 9.42 3.87
CA PHE A 155 8.76 8.82 3.29
C PHE A 155 8.77 9.02 1.78
N GLN A 156 9.95 9.23 1.23
CA GLN A 156 10.19 9.05 -0.18
C GLN A 156 10.64 7.62 -0.44
N THR A 157 10.29 7.12 -1.63
CA THR A 157 10.56 5.74 -2.01
C THR A 157 11.41 5.66 -3.26
N CYS A 158 12.36 4.74 -3.27
CA CYS A 158 13.06 4.31 -4.49
C CYS A 158 13.02 2.79 -4.56
N VAL A 159 12.53 2.25 -5.67
CA VAL A 159 12.52 0.80 -5.94
C VAL A 159 13.68 0.49 -6.87
N ASN A 160 14.48 -0.50 -6.49
CA ASN A 160 15.63 -0.98 -7.23
C ASN A 160 15.45 -2.48 -7.48
N PHE A 161 15.22 -2.85 -8.74
CA PHE A 161 15.10 -4.24 -9.16
C PHE A 161 16.52 -4.80 -9.38
N ILE A 162 16.97 -5.69 -8.51
CA ILE A 162 18.30 -6.31 -8.60
C ILE A 162 18.26 -7.49 -9.56
N ASP A 163 17.34 -8.42 -9.31
CA ASP A 163 17.11 -9.61 -10.13
C ASP A 163 15.65 -10.07 -10.00
N SER A 164 15.33 -11.28 -10.46
CA SER A 164 13.96 -11.80 -10.46
C SER A 164 13.36 -12.15 -9.10
N ASP A 165 14.17 -12.34 -8.06
CA ASP A 165 13.75 -12.72 -6.70
C ASP A 165 14.30 -11.75 -5.63
N THR A 166 14.99 -10.70 -6.07
CA THR A 166 15.56 -9.67 -5.19
C THR A 166 15.16 -8.28 -5.68
N ILE A 167 14.33 -7.63 -4.88
CA ILE A 167 13.91 -6.23 -5.04
C ILE A 167 14.27 -5.52 -3.75
N GLU A 168 14.95 -4.38 -3.89
CA GLU A 168 15.25 -3.48 -2.80
C GLU A 168 14.33 -2.27 -2.88
N THR A 169 13.61 -1.99 -1.80
CA THR A 169 12.79 -0.79 -1.67
C THR A 169 13.36 0.09 -0.57
N TYR A 170 13.84 1.26 -0.97
CA TYR A 170 14.46 2.25 -0.09
C TYR A 170 13.38 3.23 0.39
N PHE A 171 13.30 3.43 1.70
CA PHE A 171 12.42 4.40 2.35
C PHE A 171 13.25 5.41 3.13
N TYR A 172 13.16 6.67 2.76
CA TYR A 172 13.98 7.74 3.35
C TYR A 172 13.19 9.02 3.55
N LYS A 173 13.64 9.87 4.47
CA LYS A 173 13.18 11.25 4.61
C LYS A 173 14.32 12.17 4.22
N ILE A 174 14.06 13.16 3.36
CA ILE A 174 15.06 14.18 3.06
C ILE A 174 15.00 15.20 4.19
N ASN A 175 15.98 15.16 5.10
CA ASN A 175 16.18 16.23 6.07
C ASN A 175 16.56 17.51 5.30
N GLY A 176 15.75 18.54 5.48
CA GLY A 176 15.63 19.72 4.63
C GLY A 176 14.19 20.23 4.51
N ALA A 177 13.21 19.43 4.96
CA ALA A 177 11.85 19.87 5.25
C ALA A 177 11.54 19.94 6.77
N ASP A 178 12.50 19.61 7.64
CA ASP A 178 12.29 19.47 9.10
C ASP A 178 13.08 20.47 9.97
N ASP A 179 14.09 21.17 9.42
CA ASP A 179 14.83 22.23 10.15
C ASP A 179 14.17 23.63 10.02
N ASP A 180 13.06 23.73 9.29
CA ASP A 180 12.24 24.95 9.16
C ASP A 180 10.90 24.84 9.92
N ILE A 181 10.59 23.70 10.55
CA ILE A 181 9.28 23.44 11.19
C ILE A 181 9.20 24.02 12.62
N GLU A 182 10.31 24.33 13.29
CA GLU A 182 10.24 25.05 14.57
C GLU A 182 10.12 26.58 14.45
N LYS A 183 10.25 27.17 13.24
CA LYS A 183 10.05 28.62 13.03
C LYS A 183 9.53 28.98 11.64
N LYS A 184 8.43 28.38 11.19
CA LYS A 184 7.62 28.99 10.13
C LYS A 184 6.16 28.96 10.51
N GLU A 185 5.69 30.12 10.95
CA GLU A 185 4.31 30.55 10.71
C GLU A 185 3.92 30.14 9.30
N VAL A 186 3.04 29.15 9.18
CA VAL A 186 2.47 28.82 7.89
C VAL A 186 1.45 29.90 7.59
N ASN A 187 1.91 30.92 6.85
CA ASN A 187 1.05 31.69 5.96
C ASN A 187 0.44 30.70 4.95
N VAL A 188 -0.72 30.14 5.29
CA VAL A 188 -1.60 29.49 4.33
C VAL A 188 -2.27 30.60 3.53
N ALA A 189 -1.58 31.10 2.51
CA ALA A 189 -2.20 31.86 1.45
C ALA A 189 -2.31 30.95 0.22
N GLY A 190 -3.54 30.51 -0.06
CA GLY A 190 -3.93 30.04 -1.38
C GLY A 190 -4.25 28.55 -1.50
N GLU A 191 -5.23 28.07 -0.73
CA GLU A 191 -6.46 27.40 -1.24
C GLU A 191 -7.22 26.80 -0.05
N ASP A 192 -8.02 27.67 0.57
CA ASP A 192 -9.14 27.42 1.48
C ASP A 192 -9.14 26.10 2.27
N VAL A 193 -8.34 26.08 3.33
CA VAL A 193 -8.84 25.53 4.60
C VAL A 193 -9.97 26.47 5.02
N SER A 194 -11.20 26.22 4.54
CA SER A 194 -12.35 27.08 4.84
C SER A 194 -12.45 27.27 6.34
N SER A 195 -12.12 28.50 6.70
CA SER A 195 -12.12 29.08 8.03
C SER A 195 -13.40 28.79 8.80
N SER A 196 -13.30 28.96 10.11
CA SER A 196 -14.38 28.94 11.09
C SER A 196 -15.63 29.78 10.75
N GLY A 197 -15.63 30.58 9.66
CA GLY A 197 -16.72 31.49 9.28
C GLY A 197 -18.05 30.80 8.97
N ASP A 198 -18.03 29.59 8.38
CA ASP A 198 -19.26 28.87 8.02
C ASP A 198 -19.70 27.84 9.06
N TRP A 199 -18.95 27.66 10.16
CA TRP A 199 -19.23 26.65 11.18
C TRP A 199 -20.61 26.85 11.80
N GLU A 200 -20.92 28.07 12.24
CA GLU A 200 -22.20 28.39 12.89
C GLU A 200 -23.38 28.29 11.92
N ILE A 201 -23.17 28.62 10.65
CA ILE A 201 -24.17 28.53 9.58
C ILE A 201 -24.50 27.05 9.29
N LEU A 202 -23.48 26.20 9.18
CA LEU A 202 -23.66 24.78 8.94
C LEU A 202 -24.23 24.06 10.17
N LEU A 203 -23.83 24.45 11.38
CA LEU A 203 -24.41 23.91 12.60
C LEU A 203 -25.91 24.22 12.70
N LYS A 204 -26.33 25.45 12.39
CA LYS A 204 -27.76 25.81 12.28
C LYS A 204 -28.48 25.06 11.16
N ARG A 205 -27.84 24.89 9.99
CA ARG A 205 -28.42 24.14 8.86
C ARG A 205 -28.77 22.70 9.24
N TYR A 206 -27.92 22.07 10.04
CA TYR A 206 -28.09 20.68 10.46
C TYR A 206 -28.63 20.53 11.88
N GLU A 207 -29.09 21.59 12.56
CA GLU A 207 -29.43 21.58 14.00
C GLU A 207 -30.37 20.42 14.43
N ASN A 208 -31.32 20.02 13.57
CA ASN A 208 -32.23 18.88 13.82
C ASN A 208 -31.81 17.55 13.13
N ASN A 209 -30.69 17.56 12.42
CA ASN A 209 -30.19 16.50 11.55
C ASN A 209 -28.71 16.13 11.84
N LEU A 210 -28.21 16.44 13.02
CA LEU A 210 -26.88 16.03 13.47
C LEU A 210 -26.90 14.62 14.06
N VAL A 211 -25.85 13.86 13.75
CA VAL A 211 -25.50 12.62 14.44
C VAL A 211 -24.16 12.87 15.12
N GLU A 212 -24.09 12.67 16.44
CA GLU A 212 -22.89 12.96 17.21
C GLU A 212 -22.13 11.68 17.55
N ILE A 213 -20.81 11.70 17.42
CA ILE A 213 -19.91 10.64 17.85
C ILE A 213 -18.68 11.19 18.58
N ASP A 214 -18.27 10.55 19.67
CA ASP A 214 -17.04 10.86 20.38
C ASP A 214 -16.01 9.74 20.17
N VAL A 215 -14.90 10.07 19.50
CA VAL A 215 -13.81 9.13 19.23
C VAL A 215 -12.54 9.44 20.01
N ARG A 216 -12.58 10.40 20.95
CA ARG A 216 -11.40 10.83 21.73
C ARG A 216 -10.84 9.69 22.59
N HIS A 217 -11.70 8.79 23.04
CA HIS A 217 -11.31 7.66 23.89
C HIS A 217 -10.65 6.51 23.11
N LEU A 218 -10.68 6.53 21.77
CA LEU A 218 -10.24 5.44 20.93
C LEU A 218 -8.75 5.58 20.55
N GLU A 219 -8.01 4.48 20.61
CA GLU A 219 -6.61 4.42 20.13
C GLU A 219 -6.56 4.26 18.61
N MET A 220 -5.50 4.76 17.98
CA MET A 220 -5.34 4.62 16.53
C MET A 220 -5.24 3.15 16.09
N PRO A 221 -5.92 2.73 15.00
CA PRO A 221 -6.63 3.52 13.99
C PRO A 221 -8.15 3.66 14.22
N MET A 222 -8.65 3.27 15.39
CA MET A 222 -10.08 3.13 15.66
C MET A 222 -10.90 4.42 15.45
N PRO A 223 -10.43 5.64 15.80
CA PRO A 223 -11.18 6.87 15.52
C PRO A 223 -11.59 7.01 14.06
N MET A 224 -10.68 6.71 13.14
CA MET A 224 -10.93 6.84 11.70
C MET A 224 -11.94 5.79 11.23
N MET A 225 -11.78 4.53 11.64
CA MET A 225 -12.70 3.45 11.25
C MET A 225 -14.12 3.74 11.74
N THR A 226 -14.27 4.13 13.01
CA THR A 226 -15.58 4.46 13.59
C THR A 226 -16.25 5.63 12.87
N ILE A 227 -15.50 6.66 12.47
CA ILE A 227 -16.06 7.77 11.69
C ILE A 227 -16.51 7.30 10.31
N LEU A 228 -15.69 6.55 9.58
CA LEU A 228 -16.02 6.06 8.24
C LEU A 228 -17.24 5.12 8.24
N GLU A 229 -17.32 4.21 9.21
CA GLU A 229 -18.48 3.32 9.40
C GLU A 229 -19.78 4.10 9.66
N ASN A 230 -19.71 5.14 10.50
CA ASN A 230 -20.87 6.01 10.75
C ASN A 230 -21.27 6.81 9.50
N LEU A 231 -20.31 7.23 8.68
CA LEU A 231 -20.59 7.93 7.42
C LEU A 231 -21.22 7.03 6.35
N GLU A 232 -20.91 5.73 6.35
CA GLU A 232 -21.53 4.76 5.42
C GLU A 232 -23.02 4.55 5.68
N VAL A 233 -23.42 4.57 6.97
CA VAL A 233 -24.84 4.45 7.37
C VAL A 233 -25.56 5.79 7.52
N LEU A 234 -24.86 6.92 7.34
CA LEU A 234 -25.43 8.25 7.54
C LEU A 234 -26.45 8.59 6.44
N PRO A 235 -27.69 8.97 6.81
CA PRO A 235 -28.67 9.45 5.84
C PRO A 235 -28.17 10.70 5.09
N PRO A 236 -28.51 10.87 3.81
CA PRO A 236 -27.97 11.95 2.98
C PRO A 236 -28.35 13.37 3.45
N GLU A 237 -29.41 13.51 4.26
CA GLU A 237 -29.86 14.78 4.81
C GLU A 237 -29.21 15.13 6.16
N LYS A 238 -28.40 14.22 6.71
CA LYS A 238 -27.76 14.38 8.02
C LYS A 238 -26.28 14.73 7.88
N ALA A 239 -25.76 15.36 8.93
CA ALA A 239 -24.34 15.63 9.10
C ALA A 239 -23.81 14.90 10.34
N LEU A 240 -22.56 14.46 10.29
CA LEU A 240 -21.87 13.80 11.38
C LEU A 240 -21.01 14.82 12.13
N TYR A 241 -21.27 14.97 13.42
CA TYR A 241 -20.49 15.77 14.34
C TYR A 241 -19.55 14.87 15.13
N VAL A 242 -18.25 15.15 15.08
CA VAL A 242 -17.22 14.29 15.66
C VAL A 242 -16.40 15.06 16.69
N TYR A 243 -16.36 14.53 17.91
CA TYR A 243 -15.39 14.96 18.92
C TYR A 243 -14.08 14.20 18.72
N HIS A 244 -12.98 14.93 18.51
CA HIS A 244 -11.65 14.37 18.25
C HIS A 244 -10.57 15.06 19.09
N LYS A 245 -9.44 14.37 19.34
CA LYS A 245 -8.32 14.90 20.14
C LYS A 245 -7.37 15.83 19.38
N ARG A 246 -7.43 15.79 18.05
CA ARG A 246 -6.49 16.46 17.12
C ARG A 246 -7.04 16.36 15.71
N ILE A 247 -6.53 17.13 14.75
CA ILE A 247 -6.99 17.05 13.36
C ILE A 247 -6.58 15.70 12.74
N PRO A 248 -7.52 14.83 12.34
CA PRO A 248 -7.22 13.55 11.72
C PRO A 248 -6.94 13.74 10.22
N VAL A 249 -5.73 14.20 9.86
CA VAL A 249 -5.38 14.56 8.47
C VAL A 249 -5.66 13.43 7.47
N PHE A 250 -5.39 12.16 7.83
CA PHE A 250 -5.70 11.00 6.98
C PHE A 250 -7.18 10.81 6.68
N LEU A 251 -8.05 11.09 7.67
CA LEU A 251 -9.49 11.03 7.49
C LEU A 251 -9.94 12.05 6.43
N LEU A 252 -9.38 13.27 6.46
CA LEU A 252 -9.78 14.35 5.54
C LEU A 252 -9.58 13.96 4.06
N THR A 253 -8.55 13.18 3.75
CA THR A 253 -8.33 12.64 2.41
C THR A 253 -9.41 11.62 2.02
N GLU A 254 -9.71 10.67 2.92
CA GLU A 254 -10.75 9.65 2.69
C GLU A 254 -12.15 10.28 2.53
N LEU A 255 -12.43 11.36 3.26
CA LEU A 255 -13.67 12.12 3.12
C LEU A 255 -13.82 12.69 1.70
N LYS A 256 -12.76 13.31 1.17
CA LYS A 256 -12.76 13.85 -0.20
C LYS A 256 -12.99 12.77 -1.25
N GLU A 257 -12.31 11.62 -1.13
CA GLU A 257 -12.48 10.49 -2.06
C GLU A 257 -13.91 9.92 -2.04
N ARG A 258 -14.57 9.98 -0.89
CA ARG A 258 -15.96 9.52 -0.69
C ARG A 258 -17.01 10.63 -0.92
N ALA A 259 -16.62 11.76 -1.49
CA ALA A 259 -17.47 12.92 -1.77
C ALA A 259 -18.17 13.52 -0.54
N PHE A 260 -17.50 13.48 0.62
CA PHE A 260 -17.87 14.23 1.81
C PHE A 260 -17.07 15.53 1.90
N ASP A 261 -17.75 16.59 2.32
CA ASP A 261 -17.14 17.85 2.72
C ASP A 261 -17.11 17.92 4.26
N TYR A 262 -16.21 18.75 4.80
CA TYR A 262 -16.04 18.88 6.24
C TYR A 262 -15.72 20.32 6.66
N ARG A 263 -16.02 20.63 7.92
CA ARG A 263 -15.49 21.80 8.63
C ARG A 263 -14.82 21.35 9.92
N ILE A 264 -13.76 22.04 10.30
CA ILE A 264 -12.99 21.76 11.51
C ILE A 264 -13.05 22.99 12.40
N LYS A 265 -13.31 22.76 13.68
CA LYS A 265 -13.21 23.78 14.72
C LYS A 265 -12.21 23.30 15.76
N GLU A 266 -11.07 23.97 15.84
CA GLU A 266 -10.12 23.82 16.93
C GLU A 266 -10.63 24.62 18.13
N VAL A 267 -10.80 23.95 19.28
CA VAL A 267 -11.32 24.60 20.49
C VAL A 267 -10.16 24.94 21.42
N GLN A 268 -9.32 23.95 21.70
CA GLN A 268 -8.14 24.05 22.54
C GLN A 268 -7.20 22.86 22.25
N ASP A 269 -6.01 22.87 22.83
CA ASP A 269 -5.07 21.77 22.66
C ASP A 269 -5.68 20.45 23.16
N GLY A 270 -5.61 19.41 22.33
CA GLY A 270 -6.26 18.13 22.62
C GLY A 270 -7.77 18.06 22.35
N GLU A 271 -8.40 19.11 21.81
CA GLU A 271 -9.85 19.15 21.54
C GLU A 271 -10.19 19.84 20.20
N VAL A 272 -10.66 19.01 19.27
CA VAL A 272 -11.02 19.39 17.91
C VAL A 272 -12.39 18.83 17.57
N TYR A 273 -13.25 19.65 16.98
CA TYR A 273 -14.55 19.22 16.48
C TYR A 273 -14.53 19.18 14.96
N LEU A 274 -15.10 18.12 14.39
CA LEU A 274 -15.31 18.01 12.96
C LEU A 274 -16.81 17.94 12.68
N LEU A 275 -17.23 18.65 11.65
CA LEU A 275 -18.56 18.53 11.07
C LEU A 275 -18.39 17.98 9.66
N ILE A 276 -18.93 16.81 9.38
CA ILE A 276 -18.77 16.08 8.11
C ILE A 276 -20.14 15.90 7.47
N PHE A 277 -20.29 16.23 6.20
CA PHE A 277 -21.55 16.18 5.47
C PHE A 277 -21.33 15.78 4.01
N LYS A 278 -22.33 15.20 3.35
CA LYS A 278 -22.22 14.86 1.93
C LYS A 278 -22.16 16.12 1.08
N ASN A 279 -21.28 16.12 0.07
CA ASN A 279 -21.29 17.17 -0.94
C ASN A 279 -22.58 17.03 -1.76
N LYS A 280 -23.29 18.14 -1.99
CA LYS A 280 -24.51 18.15 -2.80
C LYS A 280 -24.19 18.18 -4.29
#